data_AF-A0A3D0GWV8-F1
#
_entry.id   AF-A0A3D0GWV8-F1
#
_cell.length_a   1.000
_cell.length_b   1.000
_cell.length_c   1.000
_cell.angle_alpha   90.00
_cell.angle_beta   90.00
_cell.angle_gamma   90.00
#
_symmetry.space_group_name_H-M   'P 1'
#
loop_
_entity.id
_entity.type
_entity.pdbx_description
1 polymer ?
#
loop_
_entity_poly.entity_id
_entity_poly.type
_entity_poly.pdbx_seq_one_letter_code
_entity_poly.pdbx_strand_id
1 'polypeptide(L)'
;MKLLIRYKWMILLYVLLSTYSICKIMNEARHYTNLYRGTAFYAVSSAAFIYFAGLFLIVLYITARYTISGCRELCFGIYGAANLSYMWLFSVLNLVYGIVLSFAYIHMLKDNIRVDKVYAGCIIECILIHYVLPGFVAVLMGFLIGYIKNLKISAFIAFIALFFTSTFFKSLVENKLVDSRIKIILENLNLFQDHDNRFNFMILDNIQPYKWGKIIGIICLFFVPLVIFFQRRFRKMTVTILLAGFVIGEVVYLRPVSRIQEQHLVLNYDLYYHLNPVTDSLDEKSPFVIQEYDLDLKFTDIINAVCEVTLEDDAAGEYTFTLYHNLKLKSVLVDGKKADYRRYTDFVTVNRPKGAKITFVYYGNVDYCMVDDKYVYVPEEMPIYPVAGKRMISDGALNGMMNDYRSHMKVKLNRSGVYSNLTKTGKNIYEGDVFGLYLLKADVREVECDDYTLLVPEHLCDDCVGDDDKNREYAQMLVTKLKERGCLDESPSIVCLCSSYTPLKTSGHVGDGYIEINSLAIKRDVENTVDMLLKQYEAHMDYDELEE
;
A
#
# COMPACT_ATOMS: atom_id res chain seq x y z
N MET A 1 -33.89 29.77 -1.00
CA MET A 1 -35.19 29.40 -1.63
C MET A 1 -35.28 29.70 -3.14
N LYS A 2 -34.96 30.93 -3.62
CA LYS A 2 -34.99 31.26 -5.07
C LYS A 2 -33.99 30.47 -5.94
N LEU A 3 -32.78 30.17 -5.44
CA LEU A 3 -31.80 29.29 -6.11
C LEU A 3 -32.35 27.86 -6.31
N LEU A 4 -32.86 27.24 -5.23
CA LEU A 4 -33.48 25.92 -5.28
C LEU A 4 -34.59 25.84 -6.33
N ILE A 5 -35.38 26.91 -6.50
CA ILE A 5 -36.46 26.97 -7.49
C ILE A 5 -35.93 27.07 -8.93
N ARG A 6 -34.80 27.75 -9.14
CA ARG A 6 -34.18 27.93 -10.46
C ARG A 6 -33.41 26.69 -10.94
N TYR A 7 -32.90 25.89 -10.01
CA TYR A 7 -32.06 24.72 -10.28
C TYR A 7 -32.73 23.38 -9.95
N LYS A 8 -34.05 23.34 -9.73
CA LYS A 8 -34.78 22.14 -9.25
C LYS A 8 -34.41 20.86 -10.01
N TRP A 9 -34.37 20.91 -11.34
CA TRP A 9 -34.05 19.74 -12.17
C TRP A 9 -32.59 19.29 -12.04
N MET A 10 -31.66 20.24 -11.90
CA MET A 10 -30.24 19.90 -11.72
C MET A 10 -29.94 19.39 -10.32
N ILE A 11 -30.62 19.95 -9.31
CA ILE A 11 -30.56 19.45 -7.93
C ILE A 11 -31.19 18.05 -7.86
N LEU A 12 -32.31 17.82 -8.54
CA LEU A 12 -32.91 16.50 -8.65
C LEU A 12 -31.94 15.51 -9.30
N LEU A 13 -31.31 15.89 -10.42
CA LEU A 13 -30.31 15.04 -11.09
C LEU A 13 -29.11 14.75 -10.19
N TYR A 14 -28.61 15.75 -9.45
CA TYR A 14 -27.55 15.58 -8.46
C TYR A 14 -27.96 14.62 -7.34
N VAL A 15 -29.18 14.75 -6.81
CA VAL A 15 -29.71 13.88 -5.77
C VAL A 15 -29.84 12.45 -6.31
N LEU A 16 -30.39 12.26 -7.51
CA LEU A 16 -30.49 10.93 -8.15
C LEU A 16 -29.12 10.30 -8.36
N LEU A 17 -28.14 11.06 -8.85
CA LEU A 17 -26.75 10.62 -9.00
C LEU A 17 -26.13 10.23 -7.66
N SER A 18 -26.31 11.06 -6.63
CA SER A 18 -25.80 10.84 -5.28
C SER A 18 -26.39 9.57 -4.67
N THR A 19 -27.72 9.40 -4.76
CA THR A 19 -28.43 8.22 -4.28
C THR A 19 -27.98 6.97 -5.04
N TYR A 20 -27.90 7.02 -6.37
CA TYR A 20 -27.41 5.90 -7.17
C TYR A 20 -25.99 5.51 -6.77
N SER A 21 -25.10 6.49 -6.61
CA SER A 21 -23.73 6.24 -6.17
C SER A 21 -23.68 5.60 -4.78
N ILE A 22 -24.45 6.10 -3.81
CA ILE A 22 -24.53 5.51 -2.47
C ILE A 22 -25.03 4.06 -2.55
N CYS A 23 -26.13 3.81 -3.26
CA CYS A 23 -26.68 2.47 -3.42
C CYS A 23 -25.68 1.51 -4.08
N LYS A 24 -24.97 1.98 -5.11
CA LYS A 24 -23.93 1.20 -5.79
C LYS A 24 -22.78 0.86 -4.85
N ILE A 25 -22.27 1.84 -4.09
CA ILE A 25 -21.23 1.64 -3.08
C ILE A 25 -21.68 0.63 -2.04
N MET A 26 -22.90 0.77 -1.51
CA MET A 26 -23.43 -0.15 -0.50
C MET A 26 -23.58 -1.57 -1.04
N ASN A 27 -24.02 -1.72 -2.29
CA ASN A 27 -24.15 -3.04 -2.92
C ASN A 27 -22.79 -3.70 -3.15
N GLU A 28 -21.82 -2.94 -3.67
CA GLU A 28 -20.46 -3.43 -3.89
C GLU A 28 -19.77 -3.72 -2.56
N ALA A 29 -19.82 -2.81 -1.59
CA ALA A 29 -19.26 -3.03 -0.27
C ALA A 29 -19.86 -4.25 0.42
N ARG A 30 -21.18 -4.50 0.34
CA ARG A 30 -21.77 -5.75 0.82
C ARG A 30 -21.22 -6.97 0.09
N HIS A 31 -21.07 -6.90 -1.23
CA HIS A 31 -20.49 -7.99 -2.01
C HIS A 31 -19.06 -8.29 -1.56
N TYR A 32 -18.21 -7.26 -1.42
CA TYR A 32 -16.81 -7.40 -1.00
C TYR A 32 -16.66 -7.79 0.48
N THR A 33 -17.48 -7.25 1.38
CA THR A 33 -17.55 -7.70 2.77
C THR A 33 -17.97 -9.16 2.84
N ASN A 34 -18.87 -9.64 1.96
CA ASN A 34 -19.23 -11.05 1.94
C ASN A 34 -18.15 -11.95 1.31
N LEU A 35 -17.45 -11.46 0.27
CA LEU A 35 -16.45 -12.23 -0.48
C LEU A 35 -15.07 -12.28 0.22
N TYR A 36 -14.64 -11.16 0.77
CA TYR A 36 -13.32 -10.96 1.39
C TYR A 36 -13.41 -10.72 2.91
N ARG A 37 -14.61 -10.74 3.49
CA ARG A 37 -14.89 -10.85 4.94
C ARG A 37 -13.97 -10.00 5.84
N GLY A 38 -13.75 -8.74 5.47
CA GLY A 38 -12.94 -7.82 6.27
C GLY A 38 -12.37 -6.62 5.50
N THR A 39 -12.41 -6.63 4.16
CA THR A 39 -12.01 -5.48 3.35
C THR A 39 -13.16 -4.47 3.28
N ALA A 40 -13.40 -3.73 4.36
CA ALA A 40 -14.44 -2.70 4.32
C ALA A 40 -14.00 -1.43 3.57
N PHE A 41 -12.81 -1.40 3.01
CA PHE A 41 -12.23 -0.22 2.37
C PHE A 41 -11.98 -0.41 0.88
N TYR A 42 -12.79 -1.25 0.22
CA TYR A 42 -12.81 -1.22 -1.23
C TYR A 42 -13.37 0.15 -1.66
N ALA A 43 -12.47 1.11 -1.93
CA ALA A 43 -12.85 2.35 -2.59
C ALA A 43 -13.43 1.95 -3.94
N VAL A 44 -14.76 1.96 -4.02
CA VAL A 44 -15.52 1.53 -5.19
C VAL A 44 -15.25 2.52 -6.32
N SER A 45 -14.14 2.29 -7.02
CA SER A 45 -13.61 3.16 -8.07
C SER A 45 -14.63 3.46 -9.14
N SER A 46 -15.44 2.46 -9.46
CA SER A 46 -16.48 2.57 -10.46
C SER A 46 -17.64 3.48 -10.01
N ALA A 47 -17.98 3.54 -8.72
CA ALA A 47 -19.00 4.44 -8.19
C ALA A 47 -18.44 5.86 -7.99
N ALA A 48 -17.20 5.96 -7.49
CA ALA A 48 -16.48 7.22 -7.38
C ALA A 48 -16.34 7.91 -8.74
N PHE A 49 -15.95 7.16 -9.78
CA PHE A 49 -15.88 7.65 -11.16
C PHE A 49 -17.25 8.09 -11.69
N ILE A 50 -18.32 7.31 -11.47
CA ILE A 50 -19.67 7.70 -11.92
C ILE A 50 -20.13 8.98 -11.23
N TYR A 51 -19.94 9.09 -9.92
CA TYR A 51 -20.28 10.30 -9.17
C TYR A 51 -19.50 11.50 -9.68
N PHE A 52 -18.18 11.36 -9.86
CA PHE A 52 -17.32 12.38 -10.45
C PHE A 52 -17.79 12.80 -11.85
N ALA A 53 -18.00 11.83 -12.75
CA ALA A 53 -18.38 12.09 -14.13
C ALA A 53 -19.74 12.80 -14.22
N GLY A 54 -20.72 12.35 -13.42
CA GLY A 54 -22.02 12.98 -13.34
C GLY A 54 -21.95 14.41 -12.81
N LEU A 55 -21.21 14.64 -11.71
CA LEU A 55 -21.01 15.98 -11.15
C LEU A 55 -20.28 16.91 -12.13
N PHE A 56 -19.24 16.40 -12.78
CA PHE A 56 -18.48 17.10 -13.81
C PHE A 56 -19.38 17.55 -14.97
N LEU A 57 -20.19 16.64 -15.52
CA LEU A 57 -21.08 16.93 -16.65
C LEU A 57 -22.21 17.89 -16.26
N ILE A 58 -22.76 17.77 -15.04
CA ILE A 58 -23.75 18.71 -14.49
C ILE A 58 -23.19 20.13 -14.46
N VAL A 59 -21.99 20.31 -13.89
CA VAL A 59 -21.36 21.63 -13.76
C VAL A 59 -20.94 22.18 -15.13
N LEU A 60 -20.42 21.32 -16.01
CA LEU A 60 -20.08 21.68 -17.38
C LEU A 60 -21.29 22.19 -18.14
N TYR A 61 -22.40 21.44 -18.13
CA TYR A 61 -23.61 21.81 -18.85
C TYR A 61 -24.16 23.16 -18.39
N ILE A 62 -24.25 23.38 -17.08
CA ILE A 62 -24.73 24.65 -16.50
C ILE A 62 -23.82 25.80 -16.93
N THR A 63 -22.50 25.61 -16.83
CA THR A 63 -21.52 26.65 -17.17
C THR A 63 -21.53 26.97 -18.66
N ALA A 64 -21.56 25.96 -19.53
CA ALA A 64 -21.63 26.12 -20.98
C ALA A 64 -22.92 26.84 -21.40
N ARG A 65 -24.06 26.45 -20.84
CA ARG A 65 -25.34 27.08 -21.13
C ARG A 65 -25.33 28.57 -20.79
N TYR A 66 -24.87 28.95 -19.60
CA TYR A 66 -24.77 30.37 -19.23
C TYR A 66 -23.77 31.14 -20.05
N THR A 67 -22.64 30.52 -20.38
CA THR A 67 -21.60 31.14 -21.19
C THR A 67 -22.09 31.42 -22.62
N ILE A 68 -22.81 30.49 -23.23
CA ILE A 68 -23.39 30.60 -24.57
C ILE A 68 -24.55 31.59 -24.58
N SER A 69 -25.39 31.60 -23.55
CA SER A 69 -26.49 32.58 -23.40
C SER A 69 -26.02 34.00 -23.05
N GLY A 70 -24.70 34.23 -22.93
CA GLY A 70 -24.14 35.54 -22.56
C GLY A 70 -24.34 35.94 -21.10
N CYS A 71 -24.99 35.11 -20.28
CA CYS A 71 -25.28 35.39 -18.87
C CYS A 71 -24.13 35.01 -17.93
N ARG A 72 -22.91 35.40 -18.28
CA ARG A 72 -21.69 35.02 -17.55
C ARG A 72 -21.71 35.51 -16.11
N GLU A 73 -22.37 36.64 -15.82
CA GLU A 73 -22.44 37.16 -14.45
C GLU A 73 -23.14 36.19 -13.47
N LEU A 74 -24.01 35.31 -13.97
CA LEU A 74 -24.69 34.28 -13.18
C LEU A 74 -23.73 33.17 -12.69
N CYS A 75 -22.58 33.03 -13.34
CA CYS A 75 -21.53 32.11 -12.90
C CYS A 75 -20.80 32.59 -11.64
N PHE A 76 -20.87 33.89 -11.34
CA PHE A 76 -19.98 34.53 -10.37
C PHE A 76 -20.69 35.16 -9.18
N GLY A 77 -22.01 35.08 -9.10
CA GLY A 77 -22.77 35.63 -7.97
C GLY A 77 -22.69 37.16 -7.88
N ILE A 78 -22.79 37.86 -9.02
CA ILE A 78 -22.63 39.34 -9.08
C ILE A 78 -23.78 40.10 -8.40
N TYR A 79 -24.86 39.43 -7.98
CA TYR A 79 -25.97 40.04 -7.24
C TYR A 79 -25.86 39.84 -5.72
N GLY A 80 -24.89 40.50 -5.09
CA GLY A 80 -24.79 40.69 -3.63
C GLY A 80 -24.50 39.45 -2.79
N ALA A 81 -24.09 39.67 -1.53
CA ALA A 81 -23.62 38.68 -0.56
C ALA A 81 -24.58 37.50 -0.26
N ALA A 82 -25.81 37.53 -0.78
CA ALA A 82 -26.85 36.52 -0.57
C ALA A 82 -26.96 35.47 -1.69
N ASN A 83 -26.27 35.64 -2.83
CA ASN A 83 -26.33 34.70 -3.96
C ASN A 83 -25.02 33.94 -4.12
N LEU A 84 -24.94 32.77 -3.49
CA LEU A 84 -23.84 31.85 -3.69
C LEU A 84 -23.70 31.47 -5.18
N SER A 85 -22.47 31.53 -5.71
CA SER A 85 -22.17 31.00 -7.04
C SER A 85 -22.52 29.51 -7.07
N TYR A 86 -23.00 29.01 -8.21
CA TYR A 86 -23.36 27.59 -8.29
C TYR A 86 -22.12 26.68 -8.09
N MET A 87 -20.91 27.17 -8.39
CA MET A 87 -19.67 26.46 -8.03
C MET A 87 -19.58 26.21 -6.53
N TRP A 88 -19.87 27.23 -5.72
CA TRP A 88 -19.90 27.09 -4.27
C TRP A 88 -21.04 26.19 -3.81
N LEU A 89 -22.22 26.29 -4.44
CA LEU A 89 -23.34 25.38 -4.18
C LEU A 89 -22.96 23.92 -4.40
N PHE A 90 -22.42 23.57 -5.58
CA PHE A 90 -22.01 22.19 -5.88
C PHE A 90 -20.83 21.72 -5.01
N SER A 91 -19.92 22.63 -4.64
CA SER A 91 -18.85 22.35 -3.68
C SER A 91 -19.39 21.97 -2.29
N VAL A 92 -20.40 22.69 -1.80
CA VAL A 92 -21.05 22.36 -0.53
C VAL A 92 -21.91 21.11 -0.64
N LEU A 93 -22.63 20.93 -1.75
CA LEU A 93 -23.38 19.70 -1.97
C LEU A 93 -22.45 18.48 -1.97
N ASN A 94 -21.26 18.58 -2.57
CA ASN A 94 -20.23 17.55 -2.56
C ASN A 94 -19.73 17.24 -1.14
N LEU A 95 -19.52 18.26 -0.30
CA LEU A 95 -19.19 18.06 1.13
C LEU A 95 -20.32 17.36 1.88
N VAL A 96 -21.57 17.80 1.69
CA VAL A 96 -22.74 17.18 2.31
C VAL A 96 -22.87 15.71 1.87
N TYR A 97 -22.63 15.43 0.58
CA TYR A 97 -22.59 14.07 0.06
C TYR A 97 -21.53 13.22 0.77
N GLY A 98 -20.30 13.72 0.92
CA GLY A 98 -19.24 13.02 1.65
C GLY A 98 -19.61 12.71 3.10
N ILE A 99 -20.25 13.66 3.79
CA ILE A 99 -20.74 13.46 5.17
C ILE A 99 -21.82 12.37 5.21
N VAL A 100 -22.84 12.47 4.34
CA VAL A 100 -23.93 11.48 4.27
C VAL A 100 -23.40 10.09 3.91
N LEU A 101 -22.49 10.01 2.95
CA LEU A 101 -21.84 8.75 2.55
C LEU A 101 -21.06 8.16 3.73
N SER A 102 -20.34 8.97 4.49
CA SER A 102 -19.58 8.51 5.67
C SER A 102 -20.50 7.90 6.73
N PHE A 103 -21.60 8.58 7.08
CA PHE A 103 -22.58 8.06 8.02
C PHE A 103 -23.26 6.80 7.52
N ALA A 104 -23.67 6.77 6.24
CA ALA A 104 -24.30 5.60 5.64
C ALA A 104 -23.36 4.38 5.64
N TYR A 105 -22.09 4.61 5.34
CA TYR A 105 -21.07 3.56 5.29
C TYR A 105 -20.73 3.01 6.68
N ILE A 106 -20.48 3.89 7.64
CA ILE A 106 -20.24 3.52 9.06
C ILE A 106 -21.43 2.73 9.60
N HIS A 107 -22.65 3.20 9.35
CA HIS A 107 -23.85 2.53 9.84
C HIS A 107 -24.02 1.13 9.24
N MET A 108 -23.74 0.97 7.95
CA MET A 108 -23.79 -0.34 7.27
C MET A 108 -22.77 -1.34 7.82
N LEU A 109 -21.58 -0.89 8.20
CA LEU A 109 -20.51 -1.77 8.66
C LEU A 109 -20.61 -2.14 10.13
N LYS A 110 -21.22 -1.28 10.95
CA LYS A 110 -21.32 -1.46 12.41
C LYS A 110 -21.92 -2.81 12.82
N ASP A 111 -22.81 -3.38 12.01
CA ASP A 111 -23.48 -4.64 12.31
C ASP A 111 -22.63 -5.89 12.01
N ASN A 112 -21.51 -5.75 11.28
CA ASN A 112 -20.67 -6.88 10.84
C ASN A 112 -19.19 -6.76 11.21
N ILE A 113 -18.73 -5.56 11.57
CA ILE A 113 -17.33 -5.25 11.89
C ILE A 113 -17.31 -4.33 13.10
N ARG A 114 -16.31 -4.51 13.97
CA ARG A 114 -16.05 -3.61 15.09
C ARG A 114 -15.57 -2.24 14.59
N VAL A 115 -16.52 -1.31 14.43
CA VAL A 115 -16.24 0.08 14.06
C VAL A 115 -15.98 0.91 15.31
N ASP A 116 -14.70 1.09 15.65
CA ASP A 116 -14.28 2.03 16.68
C ASP A 116 -14.01 3.44 16.10
N LYS A 117 -13.47 4.34 16.93
CA LYS A 117 -13.19 5.72 16.50
C LYS A 117 -12.07 5.79 15.45
N VAL A 118 -11.07 4.92 15.54
CA VAL A 118 -9.93 4.89 14.62
C VAL A 118 -10.43 4.42 13.24
N TYR A 119 -11.22 3.35 13.23
CA TYR A 119 -11.85 2.80 12.03
C TYR A 119 -12.77 3.81 11.34
N ALA A 120 -13.62 4.49 12.12
CA ALA A 120 -14.49 5.53 11.59
C ALA A 120 -13.70 6.71 10.99
N GLY A 121 -12.58 7.09 11.61
CA GLY A 121 -11.66 8.10 11.08
C GLY A 121 -11.13 7.70 9.70
N CYS A 122 -10.67 6.46 9.56
CA CYS A 122 -10.17 5.94 8.28
C CYS A 122 -11.26 5.92 7.20
N ILE A 123 -12.52 5.58 7.53
CA ILE A 123 -13.67 5.66 6.59
C ILE A 123 -13.83 7.08 6.05
N ILE A 124 -13.77 8.06 6.95
CA ILE A 124 -13.93 9.47 6.59
C ILE A 124 -12.78 9.90 5.68
N GLU A 125 -11.54 9.54 5.99
CA GLU A 125 -10.37 9.86 5.15
C GLU A 125 -10.46 9.22 3.76
N CYS A 126 -10.87 7.96 3.67
CA CYS A 126 -11.12 7.27 2.41
C CYS A 126 -12.17 7.98 1.56
N ILE A 127 -13.29 8.39 2.16
CA ILE A 127 -14.34 9.12 1.46
C ILE A 127 -13.87 10.51 1.03
N LEU A 128 -13.05 11.18 1.86
CA LEU A 128 -12.48 12.47 1.52
C LEU A 128 -11.59 12.37 0.27
N ILE A 129 -10.67 11.41 0.22
CA ILE A 129 -9.75 11.23 -0.91
C ILE A 129 -10.43 10.73 -2.17
N HIS A 130 -11.39 9.81 -2.07
CA HIS A 130 -11.94 9.14 -3.26
C HIS A 130 -13.20 9.82 -3.82
N TYR A 131 -13.94 10.57 -3.00
CA TYR A 131 -15.19 11.21 -3.40
C TYR A 131 -15.13 12.72 -3.31
N VAL A 132 -14.78 13.25 -2.13
CA VAL A 132 -14.90 14.70 -1.87
C VAL A 132 -13.86 15.48 -2.67
N LEU A 133 -12.57 15.11 -2.60
CA LEU A 133 -11.51 15.84 -3.32
C LEU A 133 -11.62 15.69 -4.85
N PRO A 134 -11.84 14.49 -5.42
CA PRO A 134 -12.17 14.35 -6.83
C PRO A 134 -13.45 15.10 -7.22
N GLY A 135 -14.45 15.15 -6.35
CA GLY A 135 -15.66 15.96 -6.55
C GLY A 135 -15.36 17.46 -6.67
N PHE A 136 -14.40 18.00 -5.91
CA PHE A 136 -13.93 19.37 -6.12
C PHE A 136 -13.25 19.54 -7.47
N VAL A 137 -12.42 18.58 -7.89
CA VAL A 137 -11.81 18.57 -9.23
C VAL A 137 -12.90 18.55 -10.31
N ALA A 138 -13.97 17.75 -10.17
CA ALA A 138 -15.10 17.71 -11.10
C ALA A 138 -15.79 19.07 -11.24
N VAL A 139 -16.02 19.76 -10.12
CA VAL A 139 -16.63 21.11 -10.11
C VAL A 139 -15.73 22.12 -10.83
N LEU A 140 -14.43 22.14 -10.51
CA LEU A 140 -13.48 23.08 -11.11
C LEU A 140 -13.27 22.80 -12.61
N MET A 141 -13.06 21.54 -12.97
CA MET A 141 -12.86 21.10 -14.35
C MET A 141 -14.11 21.35 -15.19
N GLY A 142 -15.29 21.03 -14.68
CA GLY A 142 -16.58 21.28 -15.35
C GLY A 142 -16.79 22.76 -15.60
N PHE A 143 -16.47 23.58 -14.62
CA PHE A 143 -16.53 25.03 -14.75
C PHE A 143 -15.58 25.55 -15.84
N LEU A 144 -14.30 25.18 -15.81
CA LEU A 144 -13.30 25.69 -16.75
C LEU A 144 -13.59 25.28 -18.20
N ILE A 145 -13.94 24.01 -18.44
CA ILE A 145 -14.26 23.51 -19.77
C ILE A 145 -15.59 24.09 -20.27
N GLY A 146 -16.58 24.24 -19.39
CA GLY A 146 -17.86 24.87 -19.70
C GLY A 146 -17.74 26.37 -19.99
N TYR A 147 -16.67 27.03 -19.54
CA TYR A 147 -16.45 28.46 -19.82
C TYR A 147 -15.97 28.74 -21.25
N ILE A 148 -15.63 27.70 -22.02
CA ILE A 148 -15.30 27.80 -23.44
C ILE A 148 -16.58 28.14 -24.23
N LYS A 149 -16.53 29.14 -25.11
CA LYS A 149 -17.71 29.64 -25.84
C LYS A 149 -18.29 28.67 -26.87
N ASN A 150 -17.66 27.52 -27.08
CA ASN A 150 -18.00 26.58 -28.13
C ASN A 150 -18.34 25.22 -27.51
N LEU A 151 -19.63 24.86 -27.51
CA LEU A 151 -20.13 23.63 -26.91
C LEU A 151 -19.50 22.37 -27.50
N LYS A 152 -19.22 22.35 -28.81
CA LYS A 152 -18.60 21.18 -29.47
C LYS A 152 -17.17 20.95 -28.96
N ILE A 153 -16.41 22.04 -28.80
CA ILE A 153 -15.06 21.99 -28.24
C ILE A 153 -15.11 21.60 -26.76
N SER A 154 -16.01 22.20 -25.97
CA SER A 154 -16.21 21.83 -24.56
C SER A 154 -16.55 20.35 -24.42
N ALA A 155 -17.46 19.82 -25.24
CA ALA A 155 -17.85 18.42 -25.21
C ALA A 155 -16.70 17.48 -25.61
N PHE A 156 -15.91 17.85 -26.62
CA PHE A 156 -14.74 17.07 -27.04
C PHE A 156 -13.66 17.01 -25.94
N ILE A 157 -13.34 18.15 -25.31
CA ILE A 157 -12.38 18.20 -24.20
C ILE A 157 -12.92 17.40 -23.00
N ALA A 158 -14.23 17.50 -22.72
CA ALA A 158 -14.86 16.73 -21.66
C ALA A 158 -14.78 15.21 -21.90
N PHE A 159 -14.98 14.77 -23.14
CA PHE A 159 -14.83 13.36 -23.52
C PHE A 159 -13.40 12.87 -23.28
N ILE A 160 -12.39 13.65 -23.68
CA ILE A 160 -10.98 13.33 -23.44
C ILE A 160 -10.68 13.25 -21.94
N ALA A 161 -11.14 14.22 -21.15
CA ALA A 161 -10.93 14.23 -19.71
C ALA A 161 -11.59 13.02 -19.02
N LEU A 162 -12.82 12.67 -19.40
CA LEU A 162 -13.51 11.49 -18.90
C LEU A 162 -12.79 10.19 -19.30
N PHE A 163 -12.25 10.11 -20.52
CA PHE A 163 -11.47 8.96 -20.94
C PHE A 163 -10.23 8.76 -20.05
N PHE A 164 -9.38 9.77 -19.89
CA PHE A 164 -8.15 9.67 -19.08
C PHE A 164 -8.40 9.42 -17.59
N THR A 165 -9.52 9.91 -17.05
CA THR A 165 -9.91 9.67 -15.65
C THR A 165 -10.71 8.38 -15.45
N SER A 166 -11.02 7.63 -16.51
CA SER A 166 -11.86 6.44 -16.43
C SER A 166 -11.13 5.20 -15.94
N THR A 167 -11.88 4.30 -15.33
CA THR A 167 -11.41 2.94 -14.99
C THR A 167 -10.98 2.14 -16.22
N PHE A 168 -11.50 2.45 -17.41
CA PHE A 168 -11.07 1.82 -18.65
C PHE A 168 -9.66 2.23 -19.05
N PHE A 169 -9.35 3.53 -19.04
CA PHE A 169 -7.99 4.00 -19.32
C PHE A 169 -7.00 3.45 -18.30
N LYS A 170 -7.39 3.41 -17.03
CA LYS A 170 -6.60 2.77 -15.98
C LYS A 170 -6.30 1.30 -16.30
N SER A 171 -7.30 0.51 -16.67
CA SER A 171 -7.11 -0.89 -17.08
C SER A 171 -6.16 -1.03 -18.27
N LEU A 172 -6.19 -0.08 -19.22
CA LEU A 172 -5.27 -0.05 -20.34
C LEU A 172 -3.82 0.21 -19.90
N VAL A 173 -3.60 1.08 -18.92
CA VAL A 173 -2.29 1.38 -18.30
C VAL A 173 -1.80 0.22 -17.41
N GLU A 174 -2.72 -0.51 -16.78
CA GLU A 174 -2.41 -1.68 -15.94
C GLU A 174 -1.90 -2.87 -16.74
N ASN A 175 -2.38 -3.07 -17.96
CA ASN A 175 -1.90 -4.15 -18.83
C ASN A 175 -0.40 -3.94 -19.17
N LYS A 176 0.36 -5.05 -19.31
CA LYS A 176 1.84 -5.13 -19.43
C LYS A 176 2.50 -4.38 -20.62
N LEU A 177 1.81 -3.43 -21.26
CA LEU A 177 2.22 -2.75 -22.50
C LEU A 177 2.97 -1.43 -22.27
N VAL A 178 3.15 -0.98 -21.02
CA VAL A 178 3.73 0.34 -20.71
C VAL A 178 4.88 0.22 -19.71
N ASP A 179 6.00 0.88 -20.02
CA ASP A 179 7.18 1.01 -19.15
C ASP A 179 6.81 1.56 -17.76
N SER A 180 7.43 1.02 -16.71
CA SER A 180 7.14 1.36 -15.31
C SER A 180 7.26 2.86 -14.98
N ARG A 181 8.15 3.58 -15.66
CA ARG A 181 8.32 5.04 -15.48
C ARG A 181 7.19 5.82 -16.10
N ILE A 182 6.71 5.39 -17.27
CA ILE A 182 5.57 6.00 -17.95
C ILE A 182 4.29 5.72 -17.16
N LYS A 183 4.19 4.52 -16.58
CA LYS A 183 3.05 4.09 -15.76
C LYS A 183 2.78 5.03 -14.59
N ILE A 184 3.80 5.41 -13.82
CA ILE A 184 3.68 6.36 -12.69
C ILE A 184 3.13 7.72 -13.17
N ILE A 185 3.54 8.19 -14.35
CA ILE A 185 3.05 9.44 -14.94
C ILE A 185 1.57 9.31 -15.33
N LEU A 186 1.19 8.20 -15.97
CA LEU A 186 -0.18 7.95 -16.39
C LEU A 186 -1.13 7.71 -15.20
N GLU A 187 -0.65 7.02 -14.17
CA GLU A 187 -1.36 6.85 -12.89
C GLU A 187 -1.56 8.17 -12.17
N ASN A 188 -0.70 9.18 -12.38
CA ASN A 188 -0.95 10.50 -11.83
C ASN A 188 -2.24 11.14 -12.40
N LEU A 189 -2.67 10.74 -13.60
CA LEU A 189 -3.95 11.17 -14.18
C LEU A 189 -5.17 10.48 -13.55
N ASN A 190 -4.95 9.36 -12.86
CA ASN A 190 -6.01 8.64 -12.20
C ASN A 190 -6.38 9.34 -10.88
N LEU A 191 -7.55 9.98 -10.84
CA LEU A 191 -8.07 10.67 -9.65
C LEU A 191 -8.62 9.69 -8.60
N PHE A 192 -8.94 8.46 -9.01
CA PHE A 192 -9.51 7.42 -8.15
C PHE A 192 -8.41 6.42 -7.84
N GLN A 193 -7.84 6.54 -6.65
CA GLN A 193 -6.69 5.74 -6.25
C GLN A 193 -7.17 4.36 -5.79
N ASP A 194 -7.62 3.55 -6.73
CA ASP A 194 -8.12 2.22 -6.41
C ASP A 194 -7.02 1.35 -5.80
N HIS A 195 -7.45 0.31 -5.07
CA HIS A 195 -6.64 -0.75 -4.42
C HIS A 195 -6.33 -0.57 -2.93
N ASP A 196 -6.84 0.49 -2.31
CA ASP A 196 -6.75 0.64 -0.85
C ASP A 196 -7.33 -0.59 -0.16
N ASN A 197 -6.52 -1.20 0.70
CA ASN A 197 -6.87 -2.35 1.53
C ASN A 197 -7.32 -3.62 0.77
N ARG A 198 -6.90 -3.83 -0.51
CA ARG A 198 -7.24 -5.07 -1.23
C ARG A 198 -6.70 -6.35 -0.59
N PHE A 199 -5.61 -6.26 0.19
CA PHE A 199 -4.84 -7.43 0.62
C PHE A 199 -4.38 -7.36 2.08
N ASN A 200 -4.85 -6.42 2.90
CA ASN A 200 -4.24 -6.26 4.22
C ASN A 200 -5.22 -5.94 5.33
N PHE A 201 -5.46 -6.93 6.17
CA PHE A 201 -6.43 -6.86 7.25
C PHE A 201 -5.82 -6.44 8.59
N MET A 202 -4.48 -6.34 8.68
CA MET A 202 -3.80 -5.82 9.87
C MET A 202 -3.38 -4.35 9.70
N ILE A 203 -3.73 -3.71 8.58
CA ILE A 203 -3.45 -2.30 8.34
C ILE A 203 -4.76 -1.59 8.07
N LEU A 204 -5.19 -0.81 9.05
CA LEU A 204 -6.40 -0.04 8.92
C LEU A 204 -6.17 1.22 8.08
N ASP A 205 -5.10 1.97 8.36
CA ASP A 205 -4.77 3.23 7.69
C ASP A 205 -3.81 3.01 6.51
N ASN A 206 -4.33 3.09 5.28
CA ASN A 206 -3.53 3.01 4.06
C ASN A 206 -3.50 4.31 3.24
N ILE A 207 -3.94 5.40 3.85
CA ILE A 207 -3.91 6.69 3.17
C ILE A 207 -2.57 7.33 3.44
N GLN A 208 -1.60 6.96 2.61
CA GLN A 208 -0.28 7.54 2.71
C GLN A 208 -0.28 9.02 2.26
N PRO A 209 0.64 9.85 2.79
CA PRO A 209 0.70 11.29 2.49
C PRO A 209 0.82 11.63 1.00
N TYR A 210 1.39 10.74 0.19
CA TYR A 210 1.55 10.96 -1.25
C TYR A 210 0.21 11.11 -1.98
N LYS A 211 -0.83 10.44 -1.48
CA LYS A 211 -2.19 10.46 -2.02
C LYS A 211 -2.85 11.83 -1.87
N TRP A 212 -2.70 12.41 -0.67
CA TRP A 212 -3.13 13.78 -0.37
C TRP A 212 -2.35 14.80 -1.21
N GLY A 213 -1.01 14.66 -1.25
CA GLY A 213 -0.14 15.55 -2.01
C GLY A 213 -0.55 15.65 -3.49
N LYS A 214 -0.79 14.50 -4.13
CA LYS A 214 -1.29 14.40 -5.50
C LYS A 214 -2.59 15.17 -5.72
N ILE A 215 -3.66 14.82 -5.00
CA ILE A 215 -4.98 15.39 -5.28
C ILE A 215 -5.07 16.88 -4.90
N ILE A 216 -4.40 17.30 -3.81
CA ILE A 216 -4.30 18.72 -3.42
C ILE A 216 -3.52 19.50 -4.48
N GLY A 217 -2.41 18.94 -4.98
CA GLY A 217 -1.62 19.55 -6.06
C GLY A 217 -2.46 19.76 -7.32
N ILE A 218 -3.23 18.76 -7.74
CA ILE A 218 -4.15 18.85 -8.88
C ILE A 218 -5.21 19.93 -8.66
N ILE A 219 -5.81 20.00 -7.47
CA ILE A 219 -6.77 21.06 -7.12
C ILE A 219 -6.11 22.44 -7.24
N CYS A 220 -4.89 22.62 -6.73
CA CYS A 220 -4.15 23.88 -6.87
C CYS A 220 -3.95 24.27 -8.34
N LEU A 221 -3.60 23.31 -9.20
CA LEU A 221 -3.45 23.53 -10.65
C LEU A 221 -4.76 24.03 -11.28
N PHE A 222 -5.90 23.42 -10.94
CA PHE A 222 -7.21 23.83 -11.45
C PHE A 222 -7.66 25.21 -10.93
N PHE A 223 -7.17 25.67 -9.79
CA PHE A 223 -7.44 27.02 -9.30
C PHE A 223 -6.66 28.12 -10.04
N VAL A 224 -5.52 27.81 -10.66
CA VAL A 224 -4.68 28.80 -11.38
C VAL A 224 -5.48 29.61 -12.43
N PRO A 225 -6.18 28.99 -13.41
CA PRO A 225 -6.93 29.74 -14.40
C PRO A 225 -8.06 30.58 -13.77
N LEU A 226 -8.70 30.11 -12.68
CA LEU A 226 -9.71 30.91 -11.97
C LEU A 226 -9.11 32.19 -11.40
N VAL A 227 -7.94 32.09 -10.75
CA VAL A 227 -7.23 33.27 -10.24
C VAL A 227 -6.82 34.20 -11.38
N ILE A 228 -6.36 33.66 -12.51
CA ILE A 228 -5.96 34.47 -13.67
C ILE A 228 -7.14 35.27 -14.23
N PHE A 229 -8.31 34.63 -14.36
CA PHE A 229 -9.50 35.23 -14.94
C PHE A 229 -10.18 36.24 -13.99
N PHE A 230 -10.22 35.95 -12.69
CA PHE A 230 -11.11 36.66 -11.78
C PHE A 230 -10.41 37.53 -10.74
N GLN A 231 -9.19 37.18 -10.33
CA GLN A 231 -8.49 37.93 -9.29
C GLN A 231 -7.72 39.11 -9.90
N ARG A 232 -8.03 40.33 -9.47
CA ARG A 232 -7.33 41.55 -9.92
C ARG A 232 -6.16 41.92 -9.02
N ARG A 233 -6.33 41.80 -7.70
CA ARG A 233 -5.33 42.18 -6.68
C ARG A 233 -4.51 40.96 -6.25
N PHE A 234 -3.19 41.10 -6.13
CA PHE A 234 -2.25 40.02 -5.75
C PHE A 234 -2.24 38.78 -6.67
N ARG A 235 -2.82 38.85 -7.87
CA ARG A 235 -2.93 37.73 -8.81
C ARG A 235 -1.62 36.96 -9.01
N LYS A 236 -0.52 37.67 -9.28
CA LYS A 236 0.80 37.04 -9.51
C LYS A 236 1.25 36.22 -8.29
N MET A 237 1.07 36.76 -7.09
CA MET A 237 1.42 36.08 -5.83
C MET A 237 0.56 34.83 -5.61
N THR A 238 -0.76 34.94 -5.76
CA THR A 238 -1.66 33.79 -5.59
C THR A 238 -1.41 32.69 -6.63
N VAL A 239 -1.18 33.04 -7.90
CA VAL A 239 -0.79 32.07 -8.93
C VAL A 239 0.53 31.39 -8.57
N THR A 240 1.52 32.14 -8.09
CA THR A 240 2.81 31.59 -7.68
C THR A 240 2.65 30.59 -6.53
N ILE A 241 1.82 30.92 -5.53
CA ILE A 241 1.52 30.02 -4.40
C ILE A 241 0.82 28.75 -4.88
N LEU A 242 -0.16 28.86 -5.78
CA LEU A 242 -0.88 27.70 -6.32
C LEU A 242 0.03 26.80 -7.17
N LEU A 243 0.89 27.38 -8.01
CA LEU A 243 1.86 26.62 -8.78
C LEU A 243 2.90 25.96 -7.87
N ALA A 244 3.37 26.65 -6.83
CA ALA A 244 4.22 26.05 -5.82
C ALA A 244 3.51 24.89 -5.10
N GLY A 245 2.22 25.04 -4.77
CA GLY A 245 1.39 23.97 -4.20
C GLY A 245 1.28 22.75 -5.11
N PHE A 246 1.07 22.96 -6.42
CA PHE A 246 1.09 21.88 -7.41
C PHE A 246 2.46 21.18 -7.45
N VAL A 247 3.56 21.94 -7.56
CA VAL A 247 4.91 21.38 -7.59
C VAL A 247 5.23 20.60 -6.31
N ILE A 248 4.86 21.12 -5.14
CA ILE A 248 5.03 20.41 -3.86
C ILE A 248 4.21 19.12 -3.85
N GLY A 249 2.96 19.17 -4.32
CA GLY A 249 2.10 17.99 -4.43
C GLY A 249 2.71 16.89 -5.31
N GLU A 250 3.26 17.27 -6.47
CA GLU A 250 3.96 16.35 -7.38
C GLU A 250 5.25 15.79 -6.78
N VAL A 251 6.05 16.62 -6.10
CA VAL A 251 7.27 16.16 -5.41
C VAL A 251 6.93 15.15 -4.32
N VAL A 252 5.84 15.39 -3.57
CA VAL A 252 5.34 14.46 -2.54
C VAL A 252 4.81 13.17 -3.17
N TYR A 253 4.11 13.26 -4.31
CA TYR A 253 3.64 12.07 -5.05
C TYR A 253 4.79 11.21 -5.58
N LEU A 254 5.79 11.83 -6.21
CA LEU A 254 6.92 11.14 -6.86
C LEU A 254 8.02 10.70 -5.89
N ARG A 255 7.91 11.03 -4.60
CA ARG A 255 8.87 10.62 -3.57
C ARG A 255 8.89 9.08 -3.48
N PRO A 256 10.05 8.44 -3.28
CA PRO A 256 10.10 7.01 -2.98
C PRO A 256 9.40 6.76 -1.64
N VAL A 257 8.35 5.94 -1.69
CA VAL A 257 7.51 5.53 -0.56
C VAL A 257 7.05 4.10 -0.79
N SER A 258 6.77 3.34 0.28
CA SER A 258 6.18 2.00 0.14
C SER A 258 4.83 2.10 -0.57
N ARG A 259 4.65 1.39 -1.70
CA ARG A 259 3.39 1.38 -2.47
C ARG A 259 2.81 -0.02 -2.61
N ILE A 260 3.10 -0.91 -1.63
CA ILE A 260 2.76 -2.34 -1.64
C ILE A 260 1.30 -2.64 -2.02
N GLN A 261 0.37 -1.72 -1.75
CA GLN A 261 -1.05 -1.89 -2.07
C GLN A 261 -1.46 -1.43 -3.47
N GLU A 262 -0.64 -0.64 -4.15
CA GLU A 262 -0.86 -0.28 -5.55
C GLU A 262 -0.46 -1.49 -6.41
N GLN A 263 -1.45 -2.20 -6.99
CA GLN A 263 -1.28 -3.45 -7.76
C GLN A 263 -0.24 -3.39 -8.89
N HIS A 264 0.19 -2.19 -9.25
CA HIS A 264 1.18 -1.93 -10.28
C HIS A 264 2.60 -2.40 -9.90
N LEU A 265 2.89 -2.67 -8.61
CA LEU A 265 4.17 -3.23 -8.18
C LEU A 265 4.32 -4.73 -8.48
N VAL A 266 3.25 -5.53 -8.36
CA VAL A 266 3.28 -6.94 -8.82
C VAL A 266 3.62 -7.01 -10.31
N LEU A 267 3.16 -6.03 -11.09
CA LEU A 267 3.49 -5.90 -12.52
C LEU A 267 4.91 -5.34 -12.78
N ASN A 268 5.49 -4.58 -11.85
CA ASN A 268 6.87 -4.07 -11.96
C ASN A 268 7.90 -5.15 -11.61
N TYR A 269 7.59 -5.99 -10.63
CA TYR A 269 8.39 -7.17 -10.29
C TYR A 269 8.53 -8.11 -11.50
N ASP A 270 7.41 -8.54 -12.08
CA ASP A 270 7.39 -9.38 -13.29
C ASP A 270 8.17 -8.75 -14.45
N LEU A 271 7.91 -7.45 -14.70
CA LEU A 271 8.54 -6.74 -15.80
C LEU A 271 10.04 -6.58 -15.57
N TYR A 272 10.47 -6.35 -14.32
CA TYR A 272 11.88 -6.20 -13.99
C TYR A 272 12.66 -7.47 -14.31
N TYR A 273 12.21 -8.64 -13.83
CA TYR A 273 12.88 -9.91 -14.11
C TYR A 273 12.72 -10.37 -15.57
N HIS A 274 11.63 -9.98 -16.24
CA HIS A 274 11.49 -10.21 -17.68
C HIS A 274 12.49 -9.39 -18.52
N LEU A 275 12.71 -8.12 -18.14
CA LEU A 275 13.67 -7.23 -18.82
C LEU A 275 15.12 -7.48 -18.40
N ASN A 276 15.33 -8.03 -17.20
CA ASN A 276 16.64 -8.35 -16.64
C ASN A 276 16.68 -9.84 -16.27
N PRO A 277 16.60 -10.75 -17.26
CA PRO A 277 16.64 -12.17 -16.98
C PRO A 277 17.95 -12.51 -16.27
N VAL A 278 17.83 -13.26 -15.17
CA VAL A 278 19.01 -13.82 -14.50
C VAL A 278 19.54 -14.93 -15.40
N THR A 279 20.68 -14.67 -16.03
CA THR A 279 21.37 -15.62 -16.93
C THR A 279 22.52 -16.36 -16.26
N ASP A 280 22.92 -15.92 -15.08
CA ASP A 280 23.96 -16.55 -14.28
C ASP A 280 23.43 -17.84 -13.64
N SER A 281 24.31 -18.83 -13.46
CA SER A 281 24.03 -19.96 -12.59
C SER A 281 23.74 -19.45 -11.18
N LEU A 282 22.60 -19.85 -10.63
CA LEU A 282 22.25 -19.63 -9.23
C LEU A 282 23.03 -20.61 -8.36
N ASP A 283 23.35 -20.18 -7.15
CA ASP A 283 24.00 -21.06 -6.20
C ASP A 283 22.92 -21.93 -5.54
N GLU A 284 23.05 -23.26 -5.66
CA GLU A 284 22.17 -24.20 -4.95
C GLU A 284 22.37 -24.04 -3.43
N LYS A 285 23.63 -23.97 -2.99
CA LYS A 285 24.04 -23.68 -1.62
C LYS A 285 25.01 -22.50 -1.58
N SER A 286 24.92 -21.70 -0.53
CA SER A 286 25.77 -20.54 -0.37
C SER A 286 27.25 -20.94 -0.27
N PRO A 287 28.15 -20.31 -1.03
CA PRO A 287 29.56 -20.67 -1.04
C PRO A 287 30.31 -20.22 0.23
N PHE A 288 29.66 -19.49 1.12
CA PHE A 288 30.21 -19.03 2.38
C PHE A 288 29.11 -18.86 3.43
N VAL A 289 29.51 -18.86 4.70
CA VAL A 289 28.61 -18.68 5.84
C VAL A 289 28.76 -17.27 6.40
N ILE A 290 27.63 -16.61 6.66
CA ILE A 290 27.60 -15.38 7.45
C ILE A 290 27.36 -15.80 8.90
N GLN A 291 28.33 -15.53 9.76
CA GLN A 291 28.27 -15.88 11.17
C GLN A 291 27.38 -14.90 11.94
N GLU A 292 27.56 -13.59 11.70
CA GLU A 292 26.88 -12.55 12.46
C GLU A 292 26.40 -11.39 11.57
N TYR A 293 25.28 -10.80 11.98
CA TYR A 293 24.75 -9.55 11.46
C TYR A 293 24.59 -8.50 12.58
N ASP A 294 25.03 -7.27 12.34
CA ASP A 294 24.63 -6.09 13.11
C ASP A 294 23.86 -5.11 12.20
N LEU A 295 22.56 -5.00 12.44
CA LEU A 295 21.58 -4.30 11.61
C LEU A 295 21.02 -3.07 12.35
N ASP A 296 21.29 -1.85 11.87
CA ASP A 296 20.55 -0.63 12.25
C ASP A 296 19.50 -0.32 11.17
N LEU A 297 18.25 -0.73 11.41
CA LEU A 297 17.13 -0.53 10.50
C LEU A 297 16.25 0.65 10.94
N LYS A 298 16.02 1.57 10.00
CA LYS A 298 15.18 2.75 10.20
C LYS A 298 14.03 2.74 9.21
N PHE A 299 12.83 2.52 9.76
CA PHE A 299 11.57 2.59 9.03
C PHE A 299 11.02 4.02 9.09
N THR A 300 10.99 4.65 7.92
CA THR A 300 10.28 5.90 7.62
C THR A 300 9.38 5.58 6.44
N ASP A 301 9.25 6.43 5.42
CA ASP A 301 8.53 6.04 4.18
C ASP A 301 9.29 4.98 3.33
N ILE A 302 10.55 4.75 3.67
CA ILE A 302 11.46 3.77 3.07
C ILE A 302 12.32 3.10 4.14
N ILE A 303 12.94 1.96 3.81
CA ILE A 303 13.99 1.33 4.60
C ILE A 303 15.27 2.15 4.46
N ASN A 304 15.90 2.49 5.58
CA ASN A 304 17.29 2.93 5.61
C ASN A 304 18.05 1.97 6.53
N ALA A 305 19.14 1.40 6.03
CA ALA A 305 19.84 0.34 6.72
C ALA A 305 21.35 0.58 6.73
N VAL A 306 21.96 0.21 7.86
CA VAL A 306 23.38 -0.07 7.98
C VAL A 306 23.47 -1.51 8.46
N CYS A 307 24.07 -2.37 7.64
CA CYS A 307 24.21 -3.80 7.93
C CYS A 307 25.69 -4.16 7.90
N GLU A 308 26.26 -4.49 9.05
CA GLU A 308 27.58 -5.10 9.15
C GLU A 308 27.44 -6.62 9.14
N VAL A 309 28.22 -7.29 8.29
CA VAL A 309 28.27 -8.74 8.18
C VAL A 309 29.65 -9.25 8.58
N THR A 310 29.65 -10.28 9.43
CA THR A 310 30.84 -11.05 9.81
C THR A 310 30.73 -12.42 9.16
N LEU A 311 31.70 -12.79 8.32
CA LEU A 311 31.76 -14.11 7.70
C LEU A 311 32.46 -15.10 8.63
N GLU A 312 32.06 -16.37 8.59
CA GLU A 312 32.70 -17.44 9.39
C GLU A 312 34.15 -17.69 8.95
N ASP A 313 34.39 -17.68 7.64
CA ASP A 313 35.74 -17.83 7.08
C ASP A 313 36.50 -16.49 7.07
N ASP A 314 37.80 -16.56 7.28
CA ASP A 314 38.75 -15.47 7.20
C ASP A 314 39.39 -15.32 5.81
N ALA A 315 39.03 -16.12 4.81
CA ALA A 315 39.63 -16.02 3.48
C ALA A 315 39.48 -14.61 2.87
N ALA A 316 40.50 -14.23 2.09
CA ALA A 316 40.41 -13.09 1.21
C ALA A 316 39.80 -13.56 -0.12
N GLY A 317 38.89 -12.77 -0.70
CA GLY A 317 38.25 -13.18 -1.92
C GLY A 317 37.13 -12.25 -2.37
N GLU A 318 36.46 -12.70 -3.43
CA GLU A 318 35.27 -12.06 -3.96
C GLU A 318 34.03 -12.75 -3.39
N TYR A 319 33.17 -11.98 -2.74
CA TYR A 319 31.96 -12.47 -2.10
C TYR A 319 30.74 -11.87 -2.77
N THR A 320 29.81 -12.71 -3.21
CA THR A 320 28.54 -12.28 -3.81
C THR A 320 27.41 -12.50 -2.83
N PHE A 321 26.63 -11.44 -2.60
CA PHE A 321 25.46 -11.41 -1.74
C PHE A 321 24.22 -11.14 -2.58
N THR A 322 23.07 -11.64 -2.13
CA THR A 322 21.76 -11.28 -2.67
C THR A 322 21.15 -10.16 -1.82
N LEU A 323 20.80 -9.05 -2.47
CA LEU A 323 20.13 -7.89 -1.88
C LEU A 323 19.13 -7.31 -2.88
N TYR A 324 17.86 -7.22 -2.48
CA TYR A 324 16.74 -6.83 -3.35
C TYR A 324 17.05 -5.58 -4.20
N HIS A 325 16.79 -5.64 -5.50
CA HIS A 325 17.21 -4.65 -6.51
C HIS A 325 16.74 -3.22 -6.23
N ASN A 326 15.57 -3.03 -5.60
CA ASN A 326 15.07 -1.69 -5.23
C ASN A 326 15.78 -1.09 -4.01
N LEU A 327 16.57 -1.86 -3.25
CA LEU A 327 17.43 -1.35 -2.19
C LEU A 327 18.71 -0.78 -2.78
N LYS A 328 18.81 0.54 -2.85
CA LYS A 328 19.94 1.27 -3.44
C LYS A 328 21.11 1.34 -2.45
N LEU A 329 22.26 0.82 -2.86
CA LEU A 329 23.51 0.94 -2.12
C LEU A 329 24.02 2.37 -2.17
N LYS A 330 24.18 3.00 -1.01
CA LYS A 330 24.88 4.28 -0.85
C LYS A 330 26.39 4.06 -0.81
N SER A 331 26.83 3.01 -0.11
CA SER A 331 28.23 2.60 -0.03
C SER A 331 28.35 1.18 0.51
N VAL A 332 29.43 0.51 0.14
CA VAL A 332 29.95 -0.67 0.83
C VAL A 332 31.25 -0.26 1.52
N LEU A 333 31.41 -0.64 2.78
CA LEU A 333 32.63 -0.43 3.56
C LEU A 333 33.27 -1.79 3.83
N VAL A 334 34.59 -1.83 3.84
CA VAL A 334 35.39 -2.98 4.26
C VAL A 334 36.37 -2.48 5.32
N ASP A 335 36.24 -2.99 6.54
CA ASP A 335 36.90 -2.45 7.76
C ASP A 335 36.75 -0.93 7.90
N GLY A 336 35.53 -0.43 7.69
CA GLY A 336 35.19 0.99 7.80
C GLY A 336 35.70 1.87 6.66
N LYS A 337 36.42 1.34 5.67
CA LYS A 337 36.87 2.08 4.48
C LYS A 337 35.96 1.79 3.30
N LYS A 338 35.62 2.82 2.51
CA LYS A 338 34.81 2.65 1.31
C LYS A 338 35.49 1.69 0.33
N ALA A 339 34.77 0.67 -0.09
CA ALA A 339 35.21 -0.32 -1.06
C ALA A 339 34.41 -0.20 -2.37
N ASP A 340 35.05 -0.63 -3.46
CA ASP A 340 34.36 -0.81 -4.73
C ASP A 340 33.52 -2.10 -4.70
N TYR A 341 32.38 -2.07 -5.38
CA TYR A 341 31.49 -3.21 -5.51
C TYR A 341 30.91 -3.27 -6.91
N ARG A 342 30.52 -4.46 -7.35
CA ARG A 342 29.75 -4.69 -8.57
C ARG A 342 28.32 -5.04 -8.19
N ARG A 343 27.36 -4.57 -8.97
CA ARG A 343 25.96 -4.99 -8.84
C ARG A 343 25.43 -5.43 -10.19
N TYR A 344 24.88 -6.62 -10.23
CA TYR A 344 24.08 -7.12 -11.34
C TYR A 344 22.75 -7.61 -10.76
N THR A 345 21.65 -6.99 -11.18
CA THR A 345 20.31 -7.21 -10.60
C THR A 345 20.30 -7.15 -9.06
N ASP A 346 19.99 -8.26 -8.40
CA ASP A 346 19.94 -8.43 -6.94
C ASP A 346 21.29 -8.86 -6.37
N PHE A 347 22.28 -9.17 -7.20
CA PHE A 347 23.58 -9.66 -6.77
C PHE A 347 24.55 -8.50 -6.57
N VAL A 348 25.12 -8.43 -5.37
CA VAL A 348 26.12 -7.45 -4.97
C VAL A 348 27.41 -8.18 -4.67
N THR A 349 28.45 -7.88 -5.43
CA THR A 349 29.74 -8.55 -5.31
C THR A 349 30.80 -7.58 -4.77
N VAL A 350 31.50 -8.01 -3.73
CA VAL A 350 32.46 -7.20 -2.97
C VAL A 350 33.76 -7.99 -2.79
N ASN A 351 34.90 -7.31 -2.97
CA ASN A 351 36.20 -7.89 -2.64
C ASN A 351 36.54 -7.60 -1.17
N ARG A 352 36.83 -8.66 -0.42
CA ARG A 352 37.11 -8.62 1.03
C ARG A 352 38.54 -9.12 1.28
N PRO A 353 39.41 -8.32 1.94
CA PRO A 353 40.66 -8.78 2.51
C PRO A 353 40.44 -9.78 3.65
N LYS A 354 41.45 -10.58 3.95
CA LYS A 354 41.40 -11.59 5.01
C LYS A 354 40.93 -11.00 6.34
N GLY A 355 39.88 -11.60 6.92
CA GLY A 355 39.31 -11.24 8.23
C GLY A 355 38.57 -9.90 8.29
N ALA A 356 38.42 -9.18 7.16
CA ALA A 356 37.80 -7.86 7.16
C ALA A 356 36.27 -7.96 7.31
N LYS A 357 35.66 -7.03 8.04
CA LYS A 357 34.19 -6.91 8.10
C LYS A 357 33.66 -6.14 6.90
N ILE A 358 32.46 -6.49 6.44
CA ILE A 358 31.80 -5.78 5.34
C ILE A 358 30.58 -5.05 5.88
N THR A 359 30.46 -3.76 5.61
CA THR A 359 29.29 -2.96 6.00
C THR A 359 28.56 -2.44 4.77
N PHE A 360 27.30 -2.80 4.62
CA PHE A 360 26.41 -2.30 3.57
C PHE A 360 25.59 -1.13 4.11
N VAL A 361 25.63 0.01 3.41
CA VAL A 361 24.78 1.17 3.70
C VAL A 361 23.83 1.34 2.52
N TYR A 362 22.54 1.16 2.75
CA TYR A 362 21.53 1.16 1.69
C TYR A 362 20.20 1.77 2.12
N TYR A 363 19.38 2.12 1.13
CA TYR A 363 18.04 2.62 1.34
C TYR A 363 17.12 2.24 0.18
N GLY A 364 15.82 2.10 0.43
CA GLY A 364 14.85 1.81 -0.62
C GLY A 364 13.58 1.15 -0.09
N ASN A 365 12.80 0.62 -1.02
CA ASN A 365 11.58 -0.12 -0.72
C ASN A 365 11.70 -1.54 -1.26
N VAL A 366 10.87 -2.42 -0.72
CA VAL A 366 10.76 -3.79 -1.17
C VAL A 366 9.28 -4.05 -1.47
N ASP A 367 8.97 -4.50 -2.68
CA ASP A 367 7.60 -4.46 -3.20
C ASP A 367 6.60 -5.29 -2.38
N TYR A 368 7.11 -6.29 -1.63
CA TYR A 368 6.33 -7.17 -0.75
C TYR A 368 6.50 -6.89 0.75
N CYS A 369 7.26 -5.85 1.13
CA CYS A 369 7.34 -5.39 2.52
C CYS A 369 6.52 -4.13 2.70
N MET A 370 5.75 -4.05 3.78
CA MET A 370 5.12 -2.80 4.17
C MET A 370 6.00 -2.09 5.18
N VAL A 371 6.49 -0.90 4.83
CA VAL A 371 7.28 -0.08 5.75
C VAL A 371 6.80 1.35 5.67
N ASP A 372 6.31 1.86 6.78
CA ASP A 372 6.07 3.29 6.97
C ASP A 372 6.39 3.73 8.43
N ASP A 373 5.88 4.89 8.85
CA ASP A 373 6.05 5.38 10.21
C ASP A 373 5.16 4.66 11.26
N LYS A 374 4.08 4.01 10.82
CA LYS A 374 3.08 3.31 11.65
C LYS A 374 3.23 1.79 11.59
N TYR A 375 3.48 1.25 10.40
CA TYR A 375 3.41 -0.17 10.06
C TYR A 375 4.76 -0.71 9.60
N VAL A 376 5.05 -1.94 10.00
CA VAL A 376 6.23 -2.70 9.56
C VAL A 376 5.78 -4.13 9.28
N TYR A 377 6.09 -4.63 8.09
CA TYR A 377 5.98 -6.04 7.74
C TYR A 377 7.18 -6.43 6.90
N VAL A 378 8.02 -7.26 7.48
CA VAL A 378 9.17 -7.89 6.84
C VAL A 378 9.01 -9.39 7.04
N PRO A 379 8.69 -10.16 5.99
CA PRO A 379 8.69 -11.60 6.08
C PRO A 379 10.14 -12.12 6.10
N GLU A 380 10.34 -13.25 6.79
CA GLU A 380 11.63 -13.92 6.99
C GLU A 380 12.41 -14.16 5.68
N GLU A 381 11.68 -14.50 4.62
CA GLU A 381 12.21 -14.89 3.32
C GLU A 381 12.58 -13.69 2.43
N MET A 382 12.43 -12.45 2.87
CA MET A 382 12.75 -11.31 2.03
C MET A 382 14.21 -10.87 2.23
N PRO A 383 15.04 -10.78 1.18
CA PRO A 383 16.42 -10.31 1.28
C PRO A 383 16.46 -8.77 1.43
N ILE A 384 15.91 -8.27 2.54
CA ILE A 384 15.99 -6.86 2.95
C ILE A 384 17.36 -6.50 3.53
N TYR A 385 18.22 -7.51 3.70
CA TYR A 385 19.62 -7.45 4.09
C TYR A 385 20.44 -8.37 3.16
N PRO A 386 21.78 -8.23 3.11
CA PRO A 386 22.62 -9.03 2.22
C PRO A 386 22.62 -10.50 2.66
N VAL A 387 21.98 -11.36 1.88
CA VAL A 387 21.97 -12.82 2.08
C VAL A 387 23.18 -13.43 1.36
N ALA A 388 23.78 -14.47 1.92
CA ALA A 388 24.96 -15.10 1.33
C ALA A 388 24.65 -15.83 0.00
N GLY A 389 25.47 -15.62 -1.03
CA GLY A 389 25.35 -16.31 -2.32
C GLY A 389 24.36 -15.67 -3.29
N LYS A 390 24.19 -16.31 -4.47
CA LYS A 390 23.24 -15.89 -5.52
C LYS A 390 21.90 -16.63 -5.40
N ARG A 391 20.89 -15.95 -4.85
CA ARG A 391 19.50 -16.43 -4.73
C ARG A 391 18.58 -15.77 -5.76
N MET A 392 17.74 -16.57 -6.41
CA MET A 392 16.71 -16.04 -7.28
C MET A 392 15.49 -15.62 -6.48
N ILE A 393 15.16 -14.34 -6.61
CA ILE A 393 13.89 -13.80 -6.15
C ILE A 393 12.90 -14.07 -7.29
N SER A 394 12.07 -15.12 -7.20
CA SER A 394 11.18 -15.56 -8.31
C SER A 394 9.68 -15.35 -8.05
N ASP A 395 8.93 -15.23 -9.15
CA ASP A 395 7.49 -14.97 -9.20
C ASP A 395 6.69 -16.04 -8.44
N GLY A 396 5.85 -15.60 -7.51
CA GLY A 396 4.88 -16.48 -6.84
C GLY A 396 5.38 -17.22 -5.60
N ALA A 397 6.67 -17.47 -5.43
CA ALA A 397 7.20 -18.24 -4.32
C ALA A 397 8.41 -17.54 -3.69
N LEU A 398 8.22 -16.98 -2.49
CA LEU A 398 9.32 -16.46 -1.67
C LEU A 398 10.20 -17.58 -1.08
N ASN A 399 10.10 -18.81 -1.60
CA ASN A 399 10.74 -19.95 -0.95
C ASN A 399 12.27 -19.89 -1.12
N GLY A 400 13.01 -20.03 -0.02
CA GLY A 400 14.47 -20.27 -0.05
C GLY A 400 15.36 -19.03 -0.20
N MET A 401 14.87 -17.85 0.20
CA MET A 401 15.65 -16.59 0.14
C MET A 401 16.27 -16.16 1.48
N MET A 402 16.14 -16.98 2.52
CA MET A 402 16.84 -16.82 3.79
C MET A 402 18.30 -17.33 3.68
N ASN A 403 19.09 -17.20 4.75
CA ASN A 403 20.40 -17.85 4.77
C ASN A 403 20.23 -19.37 4.84
N ASP A 404 21.17 -20.13 4.27
CA ASP A 404 21.21 -21.60 4.42
C ASP A 404 21.58 -22.05 5.83
N TYR A 405 22.08 -21.12 6.63
CA TYR A 405 22.61 -21.39 7.96
C TYR A 405 22.04 -20.35 8.92
N ARG A 406 21.82 -20.76 10.18
CA ARG A 406 21.50 -19.82 11.24
C ARG A 406 22.65 -18.86 11.44
N SER A 407 22.34 -17.56 11.42
CA SER A 407 23.29 -16.50 11.73
C SER A 407 22.87 -15.78 12.99
N HIS A 408 23.84 -15.37 13.81
CA HIS A 408 23.55 -14.53 14.95
C HIS A 408 23.16 -13.13 14.49
N MET A 409 21.89 -12.76 14.66
CA MET A 409 21.39 -11.46 14.21
C MET A 409 21.17 -10.53 15.40
N LYS A 410 21.79 -9.35 15.34
CA LYS A 410 21.48 -8.21 16.19
C LYS A 410 20.79 -7.13 15.39
N VAL A 411 19.56 -6.79 15.77
CA VAL A 411 18.71 -5.84 15.03
C VAL A 411 18.29 -4.69 15.94
N LYS A 412 18.66 -3.48 15.55
CA LYS A 412 18.26 -2.23 16.17
C LYS A 412 17.23 -1.51 15.30
N LEU A 413 16.11 -1.12 15.92
CA LEU A 413 15.00 -0.45 15.24
C LEU A 413 14.78 0.97 15.76
N ASN A 414 14.37 1.88 14.87
CA ASN A 414 13.87 3.21 15.26
C ASN A 414 12.41 3.20 15.74
N ARG A 415 11.82 2.01 15.94
CA ARG A 415 10.40 1.80 16.31
C ARG A 415 10.28 0.85 17.49
N SER A 416 9.32 1.16 18.36
CA SER A 416 8.86 0.26 19.43
C SER A 416 7.57 -0.46 19.02
N GLY A 417 7.24 -1.53 19.75
CA GLY A 417 6.04 -2.33 19.51
C GLY A 417 6.15 -3.17 18.23
N VAL A 418 7.36 -3.62 17.91
CA VAL A 418 7.62 -4.52 16.79
C VAL A 418 7.74 -5.93 17.35
N TYR A 419 6.96 -6.85 16.81
CA TYR A 419 7.07 -8.29 17.00
C TYR A 419 8.17 -8.84 16.08
N SER A 420 8.90 -9.84 16.55
CA SER A 420 10.00 -10.45 15.81
C SER A 420 10.17 -11.90 16.23
N ASN A 421 10.79 -12.70 15.39
CA ASN A 421 11.32 -14.01 15.77
C ASN A 421 12.58 -13.93 16.65
N LEU A 422 13.13 -12.73 16.85
CA LEU A 422 14.28 -12.49 17.71
C LEU A 422 13.88 -12.09 19.13
N THR A 423 14.71 -12.44 20.12
CA THR A 423 14.49 -12.08 21.51
C THR A 423 14.83 -10.61 21.74
N LYS A 424 13.95 -9.88 22.43
CA LYS A 424 14.19 -8.47 22.75
C LYS A 424 15.20 -8.31 23.90
N THR A 425 16.42 -7.89 23.60
CA THR A 425 17.51 -7.71 24.59
C THR A 425 17.69 -6.27 25.08
N GLY A 426 17.03 -5.30 24.42
CA GLY A 426 17.10 -3.90 24.82
C GLY A 426 15.97 -3.04 24.28
N LYS A 427 16.10 -1.72 24.43
CA LYS A 427 15.13 -0.77 23.87
C LYS A 427 15.19 -0.79 22.35
N ASN A 428 14.21 -1.45 21.73
CA ASN A 428 14.12 -1.66 20.28
C ASN A 428 15.37 -2.37 19.72
N ILE A 429 15.96 -3.27 20.52
CA ILE A 429 17.08 -4.13 20.12
C ILE A 429 16.62 -5.57 20.30
N TYR A 430 16.84 -6.37 19.27
CA TYR A 430 16.42 -7.76 19.17
C TYR A 430 17.62 -8.60 18.73
N GLU A 431 17.85 -9.73 19.40
CA GLU A 431 19.02 -10.59 19.19
C GLU A 431 18.62 -12.08 19.23
N GLY A 432 19.29 -12.91 18.43
CA GLY A 432 19.04 -14.36 18.34
C GLY A 432 19.64 -14.99 17.09
N ASP A 433 19.67 -16.32 17.06
CA ASP A 433 20.22 -17.10 15.95
C ASP A 433 19.09 -17.56 15.03
N VAL A 434 19.01 -17.03 13.81
CA VAL A 434 17.90 -17.26 12.88
C VAL A 434 18.37 -17.47 11.45
N PHE A 435 17.56 -18.15 10.63
CA PHE A 435 17.80 -18.24 9.18
C PHE A 435 17.44 -16.94 8.47
N GLY A 436 16.34 -16.29 8.88
CA GLY A 436 15.92 -15.00 8.36
C GLY A 436 15.21 -14.12 9.39
N LEU A 437 15.06 -12.84 9.04
CA LEU A 437 14.52 -11.82 9.93
C LEU A 437 13.02 -11.63 9.70
N TYR A 438 12.23 -11.89 10.74
CA TYR A 438 10.81 -11.55 10.75
C TYR A 438 10.58 -10.29 11.59
N LEU A 439 9.82 -9.32 11.04
CA LEU A 439 9.36 -8.13 11.77
C LEU A 439 7.90 -7.82 11.45
N LEU A 440 7.09 -7.63 12.48
CA LEU A 440 5.69 -7.22 12.35
C LEU A 440 5.35 -6.08 13.31
N LYS A 441 4.69 -5.05 12.78
CA LYS A 441 4.00 -4.01 13.53
C LYS A 441 2.74 -3.61 12.77
N ALA A 442 1.60 -3.91 13.36
CA ALA A 442 0.30 -3.81 12.71
C ALA A 442 -0.83 -3.53 13.71
N ASP A 443 -2.04 -3.27 13.22
CA ASP A 443 -3.26 -3.10 14.02
C ASP A 443 -3.77 -4.47 14.48
N VAL A 444 -3.10 -5.00 15.50
CA VAL A 444 -3.38 -6.31 16.11
C VAL A 444 -3.64 -6.19 17.60
N ARG A 445 -4.46 -7.10 18.11
CA ARG A 445 -4.63 -7.38 19.54
C ARG A 445 -3.82 -8.60 19.93
N GLU A 446 -3.21 -8.52 21.10
CA GLU A 446 -2.54 -9.65 21.73
C GLU A 446 -3.56 -10.45 22.55
N VAL A 447 -3.56 -11.77 22.33
CA VAL A 447 -4.27 -12.74 23.17
C VAL A 447 -3.21 -13.66 23.77
N GLU A 448 -2.99 -13.55 25.08
CA GLU A 448 -2.01 -14.38 25.79
C GLU A 448 -2.49 -15.84 25.81
N CYS A 449 -1.71 -16.73 25.20
CA CYS A 449 -1.82 -18.17 25.35
C CYS A 449 -0.69 -18.67 26.27
N ASP A 450 -0.82 -19.88 26.81
CA ASP A 450 0.10 -20.38 27.84
C ASP A 450 1.57 -20.40 27.38
N ASP A 451 1.82 -20.77 26.12
CA ASP A 451 3.17 -20.94 25.57
C ASP A 451 3.54 -19.93 24.47
N TYR A 452 2.61 -19.06 24.05
CA TYR A 452 2.83 -18.15 22.92
C TYR A 452 1.89 -16.95 22.95
N THR A 453 2.26 -15.87 22.25
CA THR A 453 1.36 -14.73 22.03
C THR A 453 0.60 -14.91 20.72
N LEU A 454 -0.73 -14.91 20.80
CA LEU A 454 -1.59 -14.93 19.62
C LEU A 454 -1.90 -13.50 19.18
N LEU A 455 -1.51 -13.16 17.95
CA LEU A 455 -1.79 -11.86 17.34
C LEU A 455 -3.02 -11.98 16.45
N VAL A 456 -4.07 -11.26 16.80
CA VAL A 456 -5.34 -11.25 16.06
C VAL A 456 -5.55 -9.87 15.43
N PRO A 457 -6.00 -9.73 14.19
CA PRO A 457 -6.25 -8.41 13.60
C PRO A 457 -7.42 -7.70 14.28
N GLU A 458 -7.25 -6.42 14.64
CA GLU A 458 -8.21 -5.69 15.47
C GLU A 458 -9.55 -5.42 14.76
N HIS A 459 -9.55 -5.33 13.43
CA HIS A 459 -10.67 -4.82 12.64
C HIS A 459 -11.20 -5.77 11.55
N LEU A 460 -11.14 -7.08 11.80
CA LEU A 460 -11.73 -8.10 10.91
C LEU A 460 -13.24 -8.28 11.13
N CYS A 461 -13.92 -8.88 10.15
CA CYS A 461 -15.33 -9.27 10.29
C CYS A 461 -15.46 -10.43 11.30
N ASP A 462 -16.52 -10.41 12.11
CA ASP A 462 -16.80 -11.43 13.14
C ASP A 462 -16.93 -12.86 12.54
N ASP A 463 -17.19 -12.98 11.24
CA ASP A 463 -17.19 -14.28 10.54
C ASP A 463 -15.79 -14.81 10.21
N CYS A 464 -14.76 -13.96 10.23
CA CYS A 464 -13.35 -14.27 9.93
C CYS A 464 -12.50 -14.59 11.15
N VAL A 465 -12.85 -13.98 12.28
CA VAL A 465 -12.15 -14.07 13.55
C VAL A 465 -13.20 -14.52 14.54
N GLY A 466 -13.00 -15.69 15.18
CA GLY A 466 -13.88 -16.11 16.27
C GLY A 466 -13.82 -15.10 17.42
N ASP A 467 -14.60 -15.33 18.46
CA ASP A 467 -14.25 -14.73 19.76
C ASP A 467 -12.81 -15.13 20.15
N ASP A 468 -12.20 -14.37 21.06
CA ASP A 468 -10.80 -14.59 21.48
C ASP A 468 -10.58 -16.05 21.98
N ASP A 469 -11.62 -16.69 22.52
CA ASP A 469 -11.62 -18.10 22.96
C ASP A 469 -11.53 -19.09 21.79
N LYS A 470 -12.34 -18.93 20.75
CA LYS A 470 -12.27 -19.78 19.54
C LYS A 470 -10.97 -19.58 18.78
N ASN A 471 -10.47 -18.35 18.71
CA ASN A 471 -9.18 -18.09 18.05
C ASN A 471 -8.05 -18.80 18.78
N ARG A 472 -8.09 -18.79 20.14
CA ARG A 472 -7.18 -19.56 20.98
C ARG A 472 -7.30 -21.06 20.71
N GLU A 473 -8.51 -21.62 20.69
CA GLU A 473 -8.75 -23.04 20.40
C GLU A 473 -8.16 -23.43 19.03
N TYR A 474 -8.45 -22.65 17.99
CA TYR A 474 -7.94 -22.88 16.64
C TYR A 474 -6.41 -22.81 16.56
N ALA A 475 -5.80 -21.82 17.20
CA ALA A 475 -4.35 -21.70 17.26
C ALA A 475 -3.71 -22.86 18.05
N GLN A 476 -4.32 -23.28 19.16
CA GLN A 476 -3.85 -24.41 19.96
C GLN A 476 -3.92 -25.72 19.18
N MET A 477 -5.02 -25.98 18.47
CA MET A 477 -5.18 -27.15 17.61
C MET A 477 -4.10 -27.19 16.52
N LEU A 478 -3.85 -26.05 15.87
CA LEU A 478 -2.82 -25.93 14.83
C LEU A 478 -1.42 -26.22 15.39
N VAL A 479 -1.03 -25.55 16.47
CA VAL A 479 0.29 -25.71 17.09
C VAL A 479 0.49 -27.16 17.54
N THR A 480 -0.52 -27.77 18.15
CA THR A 480 -0.47 -29.18 18.59
C THR A 480 -0.21 -30.10 17.41
N LYS A 481 -0.94 -29.93 16.31
CA LYS A 481 -0.78 -30.77 15.12
C LYS A 481 0.56 -30.59 14.41
N LEU A 482 1.06 -29.36 14.34
CA LEU A 482 2.39 -29.09 13.78
C LEU A 482 3.48 -29.76 14.62
N LYS A 483 3.35 -29.78 15.96
CA LYS A 483 4.23 -30.55 16.85
C LYS A 483 4.10 -32.06 16.63
N GLU A 484 2.87 -32.60 16.57
CA GLU A 484 2.63 -34.03 16.32
C GLU A 484 3.22 -34.51 14.99
N ARG A 485 3.29 -33.62 14.00
CA ARG A 485 3.85 -33.88 12.67
C ARG A 485 5.34 -33.57 12.56
N GLY A 486 6.00 -33.14 13.64
CA GLY A 486 7.43 -32.86 13.67
C GLY A 486 7.86 -31.56 12.96
N CYS A 487 6.94 -30.64 12.67
CA CYS A 487 7.29 -29.33 12.10
C CYS A 487 7.81 -28.33 13.12
N LEU A 488 7.59 -28.60 14.41
CA LEU A 488 7.91 -27.70 15.52
C LEU A 488 8.55 -28.52 16.64
N ASP A 489 9.83 -28.26 16.89
CA ASP A 489 10.52 -28.84 18.05
C ASP A 489 10.09 -28.15 19.36
N GLU A 490 9.87 -26.84 19.31
CA GLU A 490 9.43 -26.01 20.43
C GLU A 490 8.13 -25.26 20.11
N SER A 491 7.44 -24.76 21.14
CA SER A 491 6.32 -23.83 20.92
C SER A 491 6.83 -22.56 20.22
N PRO A 492 6.12 -22.03 19.22
CA PRO A 492 6.48 -20.75 18.63
C PRO A 492 6.32 -19.66 19.68
N SER A 493 7.11 -18.59 19.60
CA SER A 493 6.91 -17.42 20.48
C SER A 493 5.66 -16.63 20.08
N ILE A 494 5.32 -16.64 18.78
CA ILE A 494 4.25 -15.84 18.19
C ILE A 494 3.44 -16.67 17.21
N VAL A 495 2.12 -16.61 17.32
CA VAL A 495 1.19 -17.09 16.30
C VAL A 495 0.39 -15.90 15.80
N CYS A 496 0.48 -15.58 14.52
CA CYS A 496 -0.21 -14.46 13.90
C CYS A 496 -1.33 -14.94 12.99
N LEU A 497 -2.57 -14.59 13.34
CA LEU A 497 -3.73 -14.81 12.48
C LEU A 497 -3.78 -13.74 11.40
N CYS A 498 -2.97 -13.93 10.36
CA CYS A 498 -2.86 -13.02 9.23
C CYS A 498 -3.62 -13.57 8.01
N SER A 499 -4.66 -12.89 7.55
CA SER A 499 -5.13 -13.04 6.17
C SER A 499 -4.16 -12.34 5.21
N SER A 500 -3.05 -13.03 4.92
CA SER A 500 -2.04 -12.80 3.86
C SER A 500 -1.67 -11.34 3.55
N TYR A 501 -0.56 -10.84 4.10
CA TYR A 501 0.11 -9.61 3.60
C TYR A 501 0.70 -9.78 2.20
N THR A 502 1.04 -11.00 1.82
CA THR A 502 1.69 -11.33 0.56
C THR A 502 0.66 -11.95 -0.39
N PRO A 503 0.52 -11.42 -1.62
CA PRO A 503 -0.21 -12.08 -2.71
C PRO A 503 0.30 -13.51 -3.02
N LEU A 504 1.42 -13.90 -2.42
CA LEU A 504 2.23 -15.07 -2.72
C LEU A 504 1.90 -16.29 -1.84
N LYS A 505 1.40 -16.09 -0.60
CA LYS A 505 1.06 -17.18 0.33
C LYS A 505 -0.41 -17.06 0.73
N THR A 506 -1.27 -17.82 0.06
CA THR A 506 -2.73 -17.75 0.22
C THR A 506 -3.25 -18.32 1.54
N SER A 507 -2.37 -18.84 2.40
CA SER A 507 -2.78 -19.81 3.41
C SER A 507 -1.97 -19.79 4.72
N GLY A 508 -0.64 -19.59 4.71
CA GLY A 508 0.19 -19.41 5.91
C GLY A 508 1.70 -19.58 5.66
N HIS A 509 2.50 -19.52 6.73
CA HIS A 509 3.95 -19.73 6.81
C HIS A 509 4.34 -20.22 8.21
N VAL A 510 5.20 -21.24 8.29
CA VAL A 510 5.88 -21.63 9.54
C VAL A 510 7.31 -21.15 9.41
N GLY A 511 7.70 -20.19 10.24
CA GLY A 511 9.04 -19.63 10.25
C GLY A 511 9.78 -19.94 11.55
N ASP A 512 11.00 -19.44 11.67
CA ASP A 512 11.84 -19.72 12.83
C ASP A 512 11.25 -19.09 14.11
N GLY A 513 10.64 -19.90 14.97
CA GLY A 513 10.03 -19.43 16.23
C GLY A 513 8.72 -18.65 16.09
N TYR A 514 8.07 -18.66 14.91
CA TYR A 514 6.78 -18.01 14.69
C TYR A 514 5.90 -18.72 13.65
N ILE A 515 4.59 -18.48 13.69
CA ILE A 515 3.62 -18.97 12.70
C ILE A 515 2.80 -17.81 12.17
N GLU A 516 2.65 -17.69 10.86
CA GLU A 516 1.67 -16.82 10.21
C GLU A 516 0.62 -17.66 9.50
N ILE A 517 -0.65 -17.32 9.68
CA ILE A 517 -1.72 -18.15 9.13
C ILE A 517 -2.99 -17.39 8.82
N ASN A 518 -3.60 -17.73 7.69
CA ASN A 518 -4.89 -17.19 7.31
C ASN A 518 -5.99 -17.70 8.24
N SER A 519 -6.61 -16.80 9.02
CA SER A 519 -7.66 -17.15 9.98
C SER A 519 -8.84 -17.90 9.35
N LEU A 520 -9.11 -17.63 8.06
CA LEU A 520 -10.15 -18.33 7.29
C LEU A 520 -9.79 -19.76 6.90
N ALA A 521 -8.50 -20.05 6.72
CA ALA A 521 -8.03 -21.39 6.39
C ALA A 521 -8.25 -22.33 7.59
N ILE A 522 -7.82 -21.90 8.79
CA ILE A 522 -7.97 -22.68 10.02
C ILE A 522 -9.45 -22.98 10.32
N LYS A 523 -10.32 -21.97 10.21
CA LYS A 523 -11.75 -22.13 10.50
C LYS A 523 -12.45 -23.11 9.55
N ARG A 524 -11.98 -23.23 8.30
CA ARG A 524 -12.58 -24.12 7.30
C ARG A 524 -12.13 -25.57 7.49
N ASP A 525 -10.83 -25.77 7.64
CA ASP A 525 -10.24 -27.11 7.72
C ASP A 525 -8.80 -27.03 8.28
N VAL A 526 -8.67 -27.34 9.57
CA VAL A 526 -7.38 -27.35 10.26
C VAL A 526 -6.44 -28.41 9.66
N GLU A 527 -6.94 -29.59 9.28
CA GLU A 527 -6.10 -30.67 8.74
C GLU A 527 -5.49 -30.28 7.40
N ASN A 528 -6.33 -29.82 6.46
CA ASN A 528 -5.82 -29.37 5.15
C ASN A 528 -4.84 -28.21 5.30
N THR A 529 -5.04 -27.34 6.29
CA THR A 529 -4.13 -26.23 6.54
C THR A 529 -2.79 -26.72 7.07
N VAL A 530 -2.79 -27.68 8.00
CA VAL A 530 -1.58 -28.34 8.51
C VAL A 530 -0.85 -29.09 7.39
N ASP A 531 -1.54 -29.91 6.60
CA ASP A 531 -0.93 -30.69 5.50
C ASP A 531 -0.29 -29.77 4.44
N MET A 532 -0.84 -28.58 4.23
CA MET A 532 -0.30 -27.62 3.29
C MET A 532 0.88 -26.82 3.88
N LEU A 533 0.84 -26.46 5.17
CA LEU A 533 2.00 -25.88 5.86
C LEU A 533 3.14 -26.88 5.94
N LEU A 534 2.83 -28.16 6.17
CA LEU A 534 3.76 -29.29 6.09
C LEU A 534 4.44 -29.33 4.73
N LYS A 535 3.69 -29.32 3.63
CA LYS A 535 4.29 -29.30 2.29
C LYS A 535 5.20 -28.10 2.04
N GLN A 536 4.89 -26.94 2.63
CA GLN A 536 5.78 -25.78 2.54
C GLN A 536 7.04 -26.00 3.36
N TYR A 537 6.90 -26.46 4.60
CA TYR A 537 8.01 -26.79 5.50
C TYR A 537 8.91 -27.88 4.91
N GLU A 538 8.33 -28.99 4.42
CA GLU A 538 9.01 -30.06 3.71
C GLU A 538 9.68 -29.54 2.44
N ALA A 539 9.08 -28.65 1.65
CA ALA A 539 9.77 -28.06 0.49
C ALA A 539 10.95 -27.16 0.88
N HIS A 540 10.99 -26.63 2.12
CA HIS A 540 12.14 -25.95 2.68
C HIS A 540 13.19 -26.95 3.20
N MET A 541 12.78 -28.07 3.78
CA MET A 541 13.63 -29.15 4.31
C MET A 541 14.15 -30.12 3.23
N ASP A 542 13.46 -30.31 2.10
CA ASP A 542 13.89 -31.14 0.96
C ASP A 542 15.13 -30.55 0.27
N TYR A 543 15.45 -29.29 0.54
CA TYR A 543 16.77 -28.71 0.22
C TYR A 543 17.89 -29.29 1.12
N ASP A 544 17.55 -29.73 2.33
CA ASP A 544 18.46 -30.42 3.26
C ASP A 544 18.45 -31.95 3.06
N GLU A 545 17.32 -32.57 2.65
CA GLU A 545 17.18 -34.04 2.50
C GLU A 545 17.42 -34.60 1.09
N LEU A 546 17.65 -33.77 0.06
CA LEU A 546 18.13 -34.26 -1.25
C LEU A 546 19.58 -34.80 -1.23
N GLU A 547 20.25 -34.83 -0.06
CA GLU A 547 21.58 -35.44 0.14
C GLU A 547 21.69 -36.27 1.45
N GLU A 548 20.74 -37.17 1.74
CA GLU A 548 21.13 -38.52 2.17
C GLU A 548 21.08 -39.49 0.99
#